data_AF-A0A6L9ZMT0-F1
#
_entry.id   AF-A0A6L9ZMT0-F1
#
_cell.length_a   1.000
_cell.length_b   1.000
_cell.length_c   1.000
_cell.angle_alpha   90.00
_cell.angle_beta   90.00
_cell.angle_gamma   90.00
#
_symmetry.space_group_name_H-M   'P 1'
#
loop_
_entity.id
_entity.type
_entity.pdbx_description
1 polymer ?
#
loop_
_entity_poly.entity_id
_entity_poly.type
_entity_poly.pdbx_seq_one_letter_code
_entity_poly.pdbx_strand_id
1 'polypeptide(L)'
;MTSEVEPTYSPGPSPTLKRAWERQRTYSKNATAAQKRFFLLRIGILVLSVLATLLAVVHSELVDVLGESHQTVKVIHYVLLLVPIALSVLLAGAVKFDKGGNWILLRGSAEAIKREIYCYRAQVGEYSDNTSRDAKLARKVKVISLAIKPQ
;
A
#
# COMPACT_ATOMS: atom_id res chain seq x y z
N MET A 1 -0.18 47.57 -38.47
CA MET A 1 -0.30 46.11 -38.36
C MET A 1 0.12 45.72 -36.96
N THR A 2 -0.80 45.77 -36.01
CA THR A 2 -0.60 45.29 -34.65
C THR A 2 -0.97 43.81 -34.65
N SER A 3 0.02 42.93 -34.53
CA SER A 3 -0.21 41.52 -34.27
C SER A 3 -0.94 41.41 -32.92
N GLU A 4 -2.24 41.14 -32.96
CA GLU A 4 -2.99 40.74 -31.78
C GLU A 4 -2.35 39.45 -31.25
N VAL A 5 -1.69 39.55 -30.11
CA VAL A 5 -1.27 38.38 -29.33
C VAL A 5 -2.56 37.77 -28.80
N GLU A 6 -3.04 36.74 -29.47
CA GLU A 6 -4.16 35.92 -29.03
C GLU A 6 -3.91 35.54 -27.56
N PRO A 7 -4.81 35.90 -26.62
CA PRO A 7 -4.61 35.58 -25.22
C PRO A 7 -4.46 34.07 -25.13
N THR A 8 -3.33 33.60 -24.61
CA THR A 8 -3.09 32.18 -24.36
C THR A 8 -4.13 31.72 -23.34
N TYR A 9 -5.29 31.30 -23.86
CA TYR A 9 -6.36 30.71 -23.09
C TYR A 9 -5.75 29.47 -22.45
N SER A 10 -5.41 29.58 -21.17
CA SER A 10 -5.06 28.44 -20.36
C SER A 10 -6.39 27.84 -19.94
N PRO A 11 -6.93 26.83 -20.66
CA PRO A 11 -8.21 26.24 -20.29
C PRO A 11 -8.14 25.85 -18.82
N GLY A 12 -9.15 26.26 -18.04
CA GLY A 12 -9.34 25.73 -16.69
C GLY A 12 -9.28 24.19 -16.73
N PRO A 13 -8.88 23.53 -15.63
CA PRO A 13 -8.66 22.10 -15.63
C PRO A 13 -9.88 21.35 -16.19
N SER A 14 -9.69 20.62 -17.29
CA SER A 14 -10.78 19.91 -17.94
C SER A 14 -11.45 18.95 -16.92
N PRO A 15 -12.78 18.78 -16.96
CA PRO A 15 -13.49 17.90 -16.02
C PRO A 15 -12.92 16.47 -15.99
N THR A 16 -12.42 16.00 -17.13
CA THR A 16 -11.67 14.74 -17.33
C THR A 16 -10.34 14.73 -16.55
N LEU A 17 -9.55 15.79 -16.64
CA LEU A 17 -8.30 15.94 -15.90
C LEU A 17 -8.54 15.94 -14.39
N LYS A 18 -9.58 16.64 -13.92
CA LYS A 18 -9.97 16.65 -12.50
C LYS A 18 -10.31 15.23 -12.01
N ARG A 19 -11.14 14.50 -12.76
CA ARG A 19 -11.49 13.11 -12.45
C ARG A 19 -10.27 12.17 -12.46
N ALA A 20 -9.32 12.39 -13.36
CA ALA A 20 -8.08 11.61 -13.40
C ALA A 20 -7.24 11.81 -12.13
N TRP A 21 -7.10 13.06 -11.65
CA TRP A 21 -6.43 13.38 -10.40
C TRP A 21 -7.12 12.78 -9.17
N GLU A 22 -8.45 12.85 -9.09
CA GLU A 22 -9.22 12.23 -8.00
C GLU A 22 -9.00 10.72 -7.95
N ARG A 23 -8.98 10.07 -9.12
CA ARG A 23 -8.73 8.65 -9.25
C ARG A 23 -7.31 8.29 -8.81
N GLN A 24 -6.31 9.04 -9.27
CA GLN A 24 -4.91 8.86 -8.89
C GLN A 24 -4.71 9.00 -7.38
N ARG A 25 -5.33 10.03 -6.77
CA ARG A 25 -5.25 10.29 -5.33
C ARG A 25 -5.89 9.16 -4.52
N THR A 26 -7.02 8.62 -5.00
CA THR A 26 -7.70 7.47 -4.39
C THR A 26 -6.81 6.23 -4.38
N TYR A 27 -6.18 5.89 -5.51
CA TYR A 27 -5.28 4.74 -5.58
C TYR A 27 -4.02 4.92 -4.74
N SER A 28 -3.42 6.12 -4.75
CA SER A 28 -2.25 6.41 -3.90
C SER A 28 -2.57 6.29 -2.40
N LYS A 29 -3.74 6.77 -1.96
CA LYS A 29 -4.18 6.65 -0.56
C LYS A 29 -4.38 5.18 -0.17
N ASN A 30 -5.07 4.41 -1.01
CA ASN A 30 -5.34 3.00 -0.77
C ASN A 30 -4.05 2.17 -0.78
N ALA A 31 -3.11 2.46 -1.70
CA ALA A 31 -1.80 1.82 -1.73
C ALA A 31 -1.02 2.07 -0.44
N THR A 32 -0.99 3.31 0.04
CA THR A 32 -0.28 3.68 1.28
C THR A 32 -0.88 3.00 2.51
N ALA A 33 -2.21 2.95 2.60
CA ALA A 33 -2.89 2.28 3.71
C ALA A 33 -2.64 0.75 3.69
N ALA A 34 -2.67 0.13 2.51
CA ALA A 34 -2.38 -1.29 2.34
C ALA A 34 -0.91 -1.60 2.68
N GLN A 35 0.02 -0.77 2.22
CA GLN A 35 1.45 -0.87 2.53
C GLN A 35 1.69 -0.83 4.05
N LYS A 36 1.11 0.16 4.75
CA LYS A 36 1.28 0.28 6.21
C LYS A 36 0.81 -0.97 6.96
N ARG A 37 -0.36 -1.51 6.63
CA ARG A 37 -0.90 -2.72 7.28
C ARG A 37 0.01 -3.92 7.09
N PHE A 38 0.54 -4.09 5.89
CA PHE A 38 1.48 -5.16 5.57
C PHE A 38 2.79 -5.05 6.38
N PHE A 39 3.38 -3.86 6.44
CA PHE A 39 4.59 -3.63 7.23
C PHE A 39 4.35 -3.84 8.73
N LEU A 40 3.23 -3.37 9.26
CA LEU A 40 2.89 -3.56 10.68
C LEU A 40 2.78 -5.04 11.06
N LEU A 41 2.16 -5.87 10.21
CA LEU A 41 2.07 -7.31 10.45
C LEU A 41 3.43 -7.99 10.39
N ARG A 42 4.26 -7.64 9.40
CA ARG A 42 5.61 -8.20 9.29
C ARG A 42 6.50 -7.81 10.46
N ILE A 43 6.46 -6.55 10.88
CA ILE A 43 7.18 -6.08 12.08
C ILE A 43 6.64 -6.80 13.32
N GLY A 44 5.32 -6.96 13.44
CA GLY A 44 4.72 -7.70 14.55
C GLY A 44 5.21 -9.16 14.63
N ILE A 45 5.26 -9.87 13.50
CA ILE A 45 5.80 -11.24 13.43
C ILE A 45 7.27 -11.26 13.86
N LEU A 46 8.10 -10.37 13.30
CA LEU A 46 9.52 -10.31 13.62
C LEU A 46 9.77 -10.02 15.11
N VAL A 47 9.07 -9.03 15.66
CA VAL A 47 9.16 -8.67 17.08
C VAL A 47 8.70 -9.81 17.96
N LEU A 48 7.56 -10.46 17.63
CA LEU A 48 7.06 -11.58 18.41
C LEU A 48 8.01 -12.78 18.39
N SER A 49 8.61 -13.08 17.24
CA SER A 49 9.63 -14.14 17.12
C SER A 49 10.88 -13.84 17.95
N VAL A 50 11.39 -12.60 17.91
CA VAL A 50 12.55 -12.20 18.71
C VAL A 50 12.21 -12.25 20.21
N LEU A 51 11.07 -11.70 20.62
CA LEU A 51 10.62 -11.74 22.01
C LEU A 51 10.43 -13.17 22.51
N ALA A 52 9.90 -14.07 21.69
CA ALA A 52 9.74 -15.48 22.02
C ALA A 52 11.08 -16.15 22.35
N THR A 53 12.09 -15.94 21.50
CA THR A 53 13.43 -16.50 21.70
C THR A 53 14.12 -15.88 22.91
N LEU A 54 14.05 -14.55 23.07
CA LEU A 54 14.60 -13.86 24.22
C LEU A 54 13.97 -14.35 25.53
N LEU A 55 12.65 -14.52 25.55
CA LEU A 55 11.96 -15.05 26.72
C LEU A 55 12.43 -16.48 27.01
N ALA A 56 12.55 -17.34 26.00
CA ALA A 56 13.01 -18.71 26.19
C ALA A 56 14.42 -18.78 26.80
N VAL A 57 15.33 -17.89 26.36
CA VAL A 57 16.72 -17.84 26.85
C VAL A 57 16.83 -17.20 28.23
N VAL A 58 16.20 -16.05 28.46
CA VAL A 58 16.20 -15.40 29.80
C VAL A 58 15.57 -16.33 30.82
N HIS A 59 14.54 -17.07 30.41
CA HIS A 59 13.86 -18.02 31.25
C HIS A 59 14.75 -19.18 31.72
N SER A 60 15.60 -19.76 30.85
CA SER A 60 16.48 -20.87 31.24
C SER A 60 17.44 -20.45 32.35
N GLU A 61 17.99 -19.25 32.25
CA GLU A 61 18.88 -18.70 33.27
C GLU A 61 18.11 -18.31 34.55
N LEU A 62 16.89 -17.81 34.43
CA LEU A 62 16.10 -17.32 35.57
C LEU A 62 15.59 -18.45 36.47
N VAL A 63 15.22 -19.61 35.91
CA VAL A 63 14.81 -20.79 36.69
C VAL A 63 15.97 -21.40 37.45
N ASP A 64 17.16 -21.45 36.83
CA ASP A 64 18.37 -21.92 37.50
C ASP A 64 18.77 -21.04 38.69
N VAL A 65 18.53 -19.73 38.61
CA VAL A 65 18.88 -18.77 39.68
C VAL A 65 17.82 -18.66 40.78
N LEU A 66 16.53 -18.62 40.45
CA LEU A 66 15.44 -18.38 41.41
C LEU A 66 14.79 -19.64 41.98
N GLY A 67 15.09 -20.82 41.43
CA GLY A 67 14.53 -22.10 41.85
C GLY A 67 13.11 -22.35 41.35
N GLU A 68 12.77 -23.63 41.19
CA GLU A 68 11.49 -24.15 40.70
C GLU A 68 10.32 -23.82 41.66
N SER A 69 9.78 -22.61 41.58
CA SER A 69 8.53 -22.25 42.24
C SER A 69 7.33 -22.64 41.37
N HIS A 70 6.27 -23.17 42.01
CA HIS A 70 5.03 -23.60 41.36
C HIS A 70 4.34 -22.49 40.53
N GLN A 71 4.55 -21.22 40.90
CA GLN A 71 4.05 -20.10 40.10
C GLN A 71 4.85 -19.88 38.82
N THR A 72 6.17 -20.05 38.87
CA THR A 72 7.07 -19.89 37.72
C THR A 72 6.70 -20.89 36.63
N VAL A 73 6.54 -22.18 36.98
CA VAL A 73 6.09 -23.27 36.09
C VAL A 73 4.77 -22.95 35.38
N LYS A 74 3.80 -22.36 36.09
CA LYS A 74 2.50 -21.99 35.50
C LYS A 74 2.63 -20.87 34.48
N VAL A 75 3.35 -19.80 34.81
CA VAL A 75 3.55 -18.65 33.90
C VAL A 75 4.23 -19.11 32.60
N ILE A 76 5.23 -19.99 32.71
CA ILE A 76 5.97 -20.57 31.59
C ILE A 76 5.05 -21.33 30.65
N HIS A 77 4.22 -22.21 31.20
CA HIS A 77 3.30 -23.02 30.42
C HIS A 77 2.35 -22.13 29.59
N TYR A 78 1.81 -21.07 30.21
CA TYR A 78 0.96 -20.12 29.50
C TYR A 78 1.70 -19.34 28.42
N VAL A 79 2.94 -18.90 28.65
CA VAL A 79 3.69 -18.13 27.66
C VAL A 79 4.12 -18.99 26.46
N LEU A 80 4.65 -20.20 26.71
CA LEU A 80 5.00 -21.17 25.66
C LEU A 80 3.79 -21.59 24.82
N LEU A 81 2.59 -21.54 25.39
CA LEU A 81 1.35 -21.83 24.69
C LEU A 81 0.81 -20.61 23.92
N LEU A 82 0.90 -19.41 24.49
CA LEU A 82 0.36 -18.18 23.88
C LEU A 82 1.19 -17.69 22.70
N VAL A 83 2.52 -17.78 22.76
CA VAL A 83 3.43 -17.33 21.70
C VAL A 83 3.14 -18.00 20.33
N PRO A 84 3.12 -19.33 20.20
CA PRO A 84 2.86 -19.98 18.91
C PRO A 84 1.43 -19.77 18.41
N ILE A 85 0.45 -19.60 19.30
CA ILE A 85 -0.93 -19.24 18.93
C ILE A 85 -0.97 -17.84 18.33
N ALA A 86 -0.37 -16.86 19.01
CA ALA A 86 -0.27 -15.49 18.51
C ALA A 86 0.48 -15.46 17.17
N LEU A 87 1.58 -16.20 17.05
CA LEU A 87 2.34 -16.31 15.80
C LEU A 87 1.48 -16.89 14.66
N SER A 88 0.69 -17.92 14.94
CA SER A 88 -0.22 -18.52 13.95
C SER A 88 -1.30 -17.55 13.48
N VAL A 89 -1.90 -16.78 14.40
CA VAL A 89 -2.88 -15.74 14.08
C VAL A 89 -2.25 -14.62 13.26
N LEU A 90 -1.06 -14.15 13.63
CA LEU A 90 -0.32 -13.12 12.91
C LEU A 90 0.07 -13.60 11.51
N LEU A 91 0.54 -14.83 11.36
CA LEU A 91 0.87 -15.45 10.07
C LEU A 91 -0.37 -15.60 9.19
N ALA A 92 -1.48 -16.09 9.73
CA ALA A 92 -2.74 -16.17 9.00
C ALA A 92 -3.21 -14.78 8.53
N GLY A 93 -3.07 -13.77 9.39
CA GLY A 93 -3.25 -12.37 9.02
C GLY A 93 -2.34 -11.98 7.86
N ALA A 94 -1.03 -12.15 8.01
CA ALA A 94 -0.04 -11.81 6.99
C ALA A 94 -0.34 -12.47 5.64
N VAL A 95 -0.67 -13.76 5.60
CA VAL A 95 -1.04 -14.48 4.37
C VAL A 95 -2.34 -13.93 3.76
N LYS A 96 -3.35 -13.65 4.57
CA LYS A 96 -4.61 -13.05 4.10
C LYS A 96 -4.39 -11.65 3.51
N PHE A 97 -3.47 -10.87 4.09
CA PHE A 97 -3.08 -9.56 3.59
C PHE A 97 -2.08 -9.62 2.43
N ASP A 98 -1.31 -10.71 2.29
CA ASP A 98 -0.43 -10.98 1.14
C ASP A 98 -1.23 -11.33 -0.11
N LYS A 99 -2.36 -12.03 0.04
CA LYS A 99 -3.39 -12.13 -1.03
C LYS A 99 -3.97 -10.75 -1.39
N GLY A 100 -3.81 -9.78 -0.50
CA GLY A 100 -4.05 -8.35 -0.72
C GLY A 100 -2.84 -7.56 -1.21
N GLY A 101 -1.81 -8.22 -1.79
CA GLY A 101 -0.62 -7.66 -2.47
C GLY A 101 -0.91 -6.70 -3.65
N ASN A 102 -2.15 -6.24 -3.73
CA ASN A 102 -2.62 -5.14 -4.54
C ASN A 102 -1.95 -3.80 -4.20
N TRP A 103 -1.16 -3.65 -3.12
CA TRP A 103 -0.53 -2.34 -2.85
C TRP A 103 0.49 -1.96 -3.94
N ILE A 104 1.24 -2.93 -4.48
CA ILE A 104 2.17 -2.73 -5.61
C ILE A 104 1.38 -2.40 -6.86
N LEU A 105 0.30 -3.15 -7.12
CA LEU A 105 -0.58 -2.91 -8.28
C LEU A 105 -1.27 -1.54 -8.20
N LEU A 106 -1.86 -1.18 -7.06
CA LEU A 106 -2.45 0.14 -6.77
C LEU A 106 -1.42 1.26 -6.94
N ARG A 107 -0.18 1.04 -6.49
CA ARG A 107 0.91 2.00 -6.68
C ARG A 107 1.28 2.14 -8.15
N GLY A 108 1.48 1.03 -8.86
CA GLY A 108 1.76 1.02 -10.30
C GLY A 108 0.66 1.69 -11.11
N SER A 109 -0.61 1.46 -10.77
CA SER A 109 -1.74 2.14 -11.40
C SER A 109 -1.80 3.63 -11.07
N ALA A 110 -1.49 4.04 -9.83
CA ALA A 110 -1.41 5.45 -9.46
C ALA A 110 -0.28 6.16 -10.22
N GLU A 111 0.88 5.52 -10.37
CA GLU A 111 2.03 6.02 -11.14
C GLU A 111 1.71 6.07 -12.64
N ALA A 112 1.02 5.06 -13.18
CA ALA A 112 0.55 5.06 -14.56
C ALA A 112 -0.42 6.22 -14.85
N ILE A 113 -1.42 6.46 -13.98
CA ILE A 113 -2.34 7.60 -14.15
C ILE A 113 -1.57 8.92 -14.05
N LYS A 114 -0.61 9.03 -13.12
CA LYS A 114 0.24 10.24 -13.00
C LYS A 114 1.02 10.50 -14.28
N ARG A 115 1.56 9.45 -14.91
CA ARG A 115 2.26 9.55 -16.19
C ARG A 115 1.32 10.05 -17.30
N GLU A 116 0.12 9.48 -17.43
CA GLU A 116 -0.85 9.93 -18.45
C GLU A 116 -1.30 11.38 -18.23
N ILE A 117 -1.49 11.79 -16.98
CA ILE A 117 -1.77 13.20 -16.62
C ILE A 117 -0.62 14.12 -17.06
N TYR A 118 0.63 13.70 -16.86
CA TYR A 118 1.78 14.48 -17.27
C TYR A 118 1.87 14.61 -18.79
N CYS A 119 1.72 13.50 -19.52
CA CYS A 119 1.70 13.50 -20.98
C CYS A 119 0.56 14.37 -21.55
N TYR A 120 -0.63 14.30 -20.94
CA TYR A 120 -1.77 15.15 -21.29
C TYR A 120 -1.45 16.64 -21.11
N ARG A 121 -0.83 17.02 -19.99
CA ARG A 121 -0.47 18.40 -19.69
C ARG A 121 0.68 18.92 -20.55
N ALA A 122 1.66 18.07 -20.84
CA ALA A 122 2.80 18.38 -21.69
C ALA A 122 2.44 18.34 -23.19
N GLN A 123 1.24 17.88 -23.55
CA GLN A 123 0.75 17.77 -24.93
C GLN A 123 1.67 16.92 -25.83
N VAL A 124 2.27 15.87 -25.25
CA VAL A 124 3.22 14.99 -25.95
C VAL A 124 2.58 13.68 -26.38
N GLY A 125 3.15 13.07 -27.43
CA GLY A 125 2.71 11.77 -27.95
C GLY A 125 1.26 11.80 -28.47
N GLU A 126 0.42 10.88 -27.98
CA GLU A 126 -0.99 10.76 -28.38
C GLU A 126 -1.85 12.00 -28.02
N TYR A 127 -1.33 12.91 -27.19
CA TYR A 127 -2.00 14.11 -26.70
C TYR A 127 -1.59 15.41 -27.42
N SER A 128 -0.81 15.31 -28.50
CA SER A 128 -0.46 16.47 -29.34
C SER A 128 -1.65 17.01 -30.14
N ASP A 129 -2.54 16.12 -30.62
CA ASP A 129 -3.78 16.50 -31.30
C ASP A 129 -4.85 16.96 -30.30
N ASN A 130 -5.24 18.24 -30.37
CA ASN A 130 -6.17 18.90 -29.45
C ASN A 130 -7.60 18.34 -29.51
N THR A 131 -8.03 17.81 -30.66
CA THR A 131 -9.44 17.48 -30.95
C THR A 131 -9.97 16.33 -30.09
N SER A 132 -9.10 15.44 -29.61
CA SER A 132 -9.48 14.17 -28.97
C SER A 132 -8.77 13.86 -27.64
N ARG A 133 -8.02 14.82 -27.06
CA ARG A 133 -7.16 14.60 -25.87
C ARG A 133 -7.93 14.12 -24.65
N ASP A 134 -9.07 14.73 -24.38
CA ASP A 134 -9.92 14.42 -23.23
C ASP A 134 -10.52 13.01 -23.31
N ALA A 135 -10.97 12.62 -24.51
CA ALA A 135 -11.48 11.27 -24.76
C ALA A 135 -10.37 10.22 -24.61
N LYS A 136 -9.17 10.50 -25.14
CA LYS A 136 -7.98 9.64 -25.00
C LYS A 136 -7.58 9.47 -23.53
N LEU A 137 -7.52 10.55 -22.75
CA LEU A 137 -7.20 10.50 -21.33
C LEU A 137 -8.24 9.69 -20.55
N ALA A 138 -9.53 9.95 -20.77
CA ALA A 138 -10.60 9.22 -20.11
C ALA A 138 -10.54 7.71 -20.41
N ARG A 139 -10.24 7.34 -21.66
CA ARG A 139 -10.06 5.94 -22.06
C ARG A 139 -8.87 5.28 -21.36
N LYS A 140 -7.69 5.92 -21.34
CA LYS A 140 -6.48 5.35 -20.70
C LYS A 140 -6.69 5.18 -19.19
N VAL A 141 -7.25 6.19 -18.51
CA VAL A 141 -7.57 6.12 -17.07
C VAL A 141 -8.56 4.98 -16.80
N LYS A 142 -9.57 4.80 -17.67
CA LYS A 142 -10.53 3.68 -17.56
C LYS A 142 -9.83 2.33 -17.72
N VAL A 143 -8.96 2.15 -18.71
CA VAL A 143 -8.19 0.90 -18.89
C VAL A 143 -7.33 0.60 -17.66
N ILE A 144 -6.60 1.59 -17.15
CA ILE A 144 -5.77 1.43 -15.94
C ILE A 144 -6.65 1.03 -14.74
N SER A 145 -7.85 1.62 -14.61
CA SER A 145 -8.77 1.28 -13.52
C SER A 145 -9.35 -0.13 -13.61
N LEU A 146 -9.54 -0.65 -14.82
CA LEU A 146 -10.06 -2.00 -15.05
C LEU A 146 -9.02 -3.07 -14.70
N ALA A 147 -7.73 -2.78 -14.87
CA ALA A 147 -6.64 -3.69 -14.52
C ALA A 147 -6.54 -3.98 -13.00
N ILE A 148 -7.21 -3.18 -12.15
CA ILE A 148 -7.16 -3.29 -10.68
C ILE A 148 -8.33 -4.13 -10.14
N LYS A 149 -9.40 -4.34 -10.92
CA LYS A 149 -10.55 -5.12 -10.45
C LYS A 149 -10.11 -6.60 -10.39
N PRO A 150 -10.05 -7.23 -9.20
CA PRO A 150 -9.73 -8.65 -9.13
C PRO A 150 -10.81 -9.41 -9.91
N GLN A 151 -10.36 -10.37 -10.72
CA GLN A 151 -11.24 -11.39 -11.30
C GLN A 151 -11.65 -12.39 -10.22
#